data_AF-A0A6P5XSE2-F1
#
_entry.id   AF-A0A6P5XSE2-F1
#
_cell.length_a   1.000
_cell.length_b   1.000
_cell.length_c   1.000
_cell.angle_alpha   90.00
_cell.angle_beta   90.00
_cell.angle_gamma   90.00
#
_symmetry.space_group_name_H-M   'P 1'
#
loop_
_entity.id
_entity.type
_entity.pdbx_description
1 polymer ?
#
loop_
_entity_poly.entity_id
_entity_poly.type
_entity_poly.pdbx_seq_one_letter_code
_entity_poly.pdbx_strand_id
1 'polypeptide(L)'
;MASVPPLPMEEQPPTTEERPSSEKKQEQEHDYFLSHFDEDTDEEESSQSGTCEAEEFREMTDAEQKAFSAAFKESGGFDVPPFPGVYYNDLITPMNMSKGGPEYLFRYSVAGIGRYNEEHGTNYEVVRVEKCMQQAARGIKYYITFHAKNKIASEHGSDTPKAADDSSDKTEIFEALVLFGIPKDKKDEPIDVIFCRLKGTRPDL
;
A
#
# COMPACT_ATOMS: atom_id res chain seq x y z
N MET A 1 -7.00 76.80 3.25
CA MET A 1 -6.72 75.52 2.57
C MET A 1 -5.21 75.36 2.53
N ALA A 2 -4.66 74.60 3.46
CA ALA A 2 -3.22 74.46 3.64
C ALA A 2 -2.76 73.14 3.02
N SER A 3 -1.73 73.24 2.18
CA SER A 3 -1.12 72.19 1.37
C SER A 3 -0.33 71.22 2.24
N VAL A 4 -0.53 69.92 2.01
CA VAL A 4 0.13 68.81 2.70
C VAL A 4 1.55 68.65 2.13
N PRO A 5 2.60 68.55 2.97
CA PRO A 5 3.96 68.25 2.50
C PRO A 5 4.13 66.75 2.18
N PRO A 6 5.01 66.38 1.24
CA PRO A 6 5.24 64.99 0.87
C PRO A 6 6.07 64.23 1.92
N LEU A 7 5.71 62.97 2.15
CA LEU A 7 6.39 62.03 3.04
C LEU A 7 7.74 61.56 2.45
N PRO A 8 8.73 61.25 3.30
CA PRO A 8 10.05 60.80 2.88
C PRO A 8 10.03 59.31 2.46
N MET A 9 10.80 59.01 1.41
CA MET A 9 11.05 57.66 0.92
C MET A 9 11.92 56.90 1.93
N GLU A 10 11.40 55.81 2.47
CA GLU A 10 12.14 54.88 3.34
C GLU A 10 12.78 53.77 2.48
N GLU A 11 14.07 53.56 2.68
CA GLU A 11 14.96 52.66 1.96
C GLU A 11 14.53 51.19 2.08
N GLN A 12 14.48 50.50 0.93
CA GLN A 12 14.50 49.04 0.88
C GLN A 12 15.93 48.52 1.12
N PRO A 13 16.13 47.45 1.91
CA PRO A 13 17.46 46.87 2.10
C PRO A 13 17.95 46.16 0.82
N PRO A 14 19.27 46.19 0.55
CA PRO A 14 19.84 45.55 -0.64
C PRO A 14 19.83 44.02 -0.50
N THR A 15 19.18 43.35 -1.46
CA THR A 15 19.27 41.92 -1.70
C THR A 15 20.57 41.60 -2.43
N THR A 16 21.50 40.96 -1.72
CA THR A 16 22.57 40.18 -2.36
C THR A 16 22.89 39.02 -1.43
N GLU A 17 22.41 37.82 -1.75
CA GLU A 17 23.18 36.61 -1.49
C GLU A 17 22.85 35.57 -2.56
N GLU A 18 23.92 35.08 -3.15
CA GLU A 18 23.99 34.13 -4.23
C GLU A 18 23.42 32.77 -3.81
N ARG A 19 22.76 32.13 -4.77
CA ARG A 19 22.19 30.80 -4.67
C ARG A 19 23.33 29.76 -4.63
N PRO A 20 23.51 28.95 -3.57
CA PRO A 20 24.46 27.84 -3.65
C PRO A 20 23.84 26.69 -4.45
N SER A 21 24.61 26.24 -5.44
CA SER A 21 24.34 25.11 -6.34
C SER A 21 24.02 23.81 -5.56
N SER A 22 22.99 23.11 -6.00
CA SER A 22 22.41 21.91 -5.37
C SER A 22 23.05 20.57 -5.82
N GLU A 23 24.29 20.58 -6.31
CA GLU A 23 24.91 19.40 -6.94
C GLU A 23 25.55 18.38 -5.96
N LYS A 24 25.49 18.57 -4.64
CA LYS A 24 26.17 17.67 -3.67
C LYS A 24 25.30 16.67 -2.92
N LYS A 25 24.01 16.51 -3.26
CA LYS A 25 23.08 15.64 -2.51
C LYS A 25 22.78 14.29 -3.18
N GLN A 26 23.17 14.09 -4.44
CA GLN A 26 22.83 12.87 -5.19
C GLN A 26 23.80 11.70 -4.98
N GLU A 27 25.04 11.96 -4.55
CA GLU A 27 26.04 10.89 -4.41
C GLU A 27 25.83 10.03 -3.15
N GLN A 28 25.21 10.58 -2.09
CA GLN A 28 25.01 9.84 -0.84
C GLN A 28 23.81 8.88 -0.87
N GLU A 29 22.83 9.11 -1.76
CA GLU A 29 21.63 8.26 -1.89
C GLU A 29 21.90 6.98 -2.69
N HIS A 30 22.87 7.02 -3.61
CA HIS A 30 23.21 5.87 -4.46
C HIS A 30 24.11 4.85 -3.75
N ASP A 31 24.90 5.30 -2.78
CA ASP A 31 25.84 4.46 -2.02
C ASP A 31 25.12 3.56 -1.00
N TYR A 32 24.02 4.04 -0.41
CA TYR A 32 23.23 3.26 0.55
C TYR A 32 22.40 2.13 -0.09
N PHE A 33 22.08 2.25 -1.39
CA PHE A 33 21.35 1.21 -2.13
C PHE A 33 22.22 -0.02 -2.41
N LEU A 34 23.52 0.18 -2.67
CA LEU A 34 24.45 -0.90 -2.99
C LEU A 34 24.96 -1.65 -1.76
N SER A 35 25.03 -1.01 -0.59
CA SER A 35 25.55 -1.65 0.63
C SER A 35 24.55 -2.57 1.36
N HIS A 36 23.37 -2.84 0.79
CA HIS A 36 22.35 -3.73 1.39
C HIS A 36 22.42 -5.18 0.87
N PHE A 37 23.42 -5.51 0.05
CA PHE A 37 23.60 -6.86 -0.51
C PHE A 37 24.93 -7.56 -0.14
N ASP A 38 25.84 -6.91 0.59
CA ASP A 38 27.16 -7.48 0.88
C ASP A 38 27.46 -7.56 2.40
N GLU A 39 27.45 -8.79 2.94
CA GLU A 39 28.16 -9.35 4.12
C GLU A 39 27.52 -10.75 4.37
N ASP A 40 28.11 -11.93 4.21
CA ASP A 40 29.48 -12.40 4.09
C ASP A 40 29.49 -13.73 3.30
N THR A 41 30.38 -13.94 2.33
CA THR A 41 30.76 -15.30 1.91
C THR A 41 32.22 -15.31 1.50
N ASP A 42 32.97 -16.11 2.27
CA ASP A 42 34.39 -16.39 2.17
C ASP A 42 34.80 -16.84 0.75
N GLU A 43 36.03 -16.49 0.38
CA GLU A 43 36.58 -16.54 -0.98
C GLU A 43 36.62 -17.94 -1.63
N GLU A 44 36.54 -17.92 -2.96
CA GLU A 44 36.81 -18.98 -3.96
C GLU A 44 35.69 -19.99 -4.27
N GLU A 45 34.91 -19.72 -5.32
CA GLU A 45 34.84 -20.58 -6.51
C GLU A 45 34.01 -19.93 -7.63
N SER A 46 34.68 -19.71 -8.76
CA SER A 46 34.14 -19.68 -10.13
C SER A 46 32.87 -18.85 -10.35
N SER A 47 33.08 -17.65 -10.91
CA SER A 47 32.08 -16.83 -11.57
C SER A 47 31.46 -17.55 -12.78
N GLN A 48 30.61 -18.54 -12.54
CA GLN A 48 29.53 -18.85 -13.44
C GLN A 48 28.44 -17.83 -13.12
N SER A 49 28.56 -16.65 -13.74
CA SER A 49 27.41 -15.80 -13.99
C SER A 49 26.40 -16.70 -14.71
N GLY A 50 25.54 -17.34 -13.93
CA GLY A 50 24.29 -17.84 -14.44
C GLY A 50 23.65 -16.61 -15.03
N THR A 51 23.64 -16.54 -16.36
CA THR A 51 22.70 -15.68 -17.04
C THR A 51 21.38 -16.02 -16.37
N CYS A 52 20.85 -15.10 -15.56
CA CYS A 52 19.42 -15.06 -15.33
C CYS A 52 18.90 -15.07 -16.75
N GLU A 53 18.40 -16.22 -17.23
CA GLU A 53 17.77 -16.27 -18.54
C GLU A 53 16.77 -15.14 -18.46
N ALA A 54 17.06 -14.06 -19.19
CA ALA A 54 16.25 -12.87 -19.12
C ALA A 54 14.93 -13.35 -19.68
N GLU A 55 13.98 -13.69 -18.81
CA GLU A 55 12.61 -13.89 -19.24
C GLU A 55 12.29 -12.62 -20.01
N GLU A 56 12.14 -12.79 -21.31
CA GLU A 56 12.05 -11.69 -22.26
C GLU A 56 10.73 -10.98 -21.96
N PHE A 57 10.81 -10.01 -21.06
CA PHE A 57 9.67 -9.23 -20.66
C PHE A 57 9.17 -8.50 -21.89
N ARG A 58 7.96 -8.82 -22.32
CA ARG A 58 7.32 -8.08 -23.40
C ARG A 58 6.52 -6.92 -22.82
N GLU A 59 6.35 -5.90 -23.63
CA GLU A 59 5.39 -4.83 -23.33
C GLU A 59 3.96 -5.38 -23.32
N MET A 60 3.12 -4.75 -22.51
CA MET A 60 1.69 -5.02 -22.46
C MET A 60 1.04 -4.63 -23.79
N THR A 61 0.22 -5.50 -24.38
CA THR A 61 -0.55 -5.15 -25.58
C THR A 61 -1.71 -4.22 -25.26
N ASP A 62 -2.22 -3.47 -26.24
CA ASP A 62 -3.41 -2.62 -26.06
C ASP A 62 -4.63 -3.38 -25.53
N ALA A 63 -4.81 -4.62 -25.96
CA ALA A 63 -5.90 -5.48 -25.51
C ALA A 63 -5.78 -5.82 -24.02
N GLU A 64 -4.56 -6.12 -23.56
CA GLU A 64 -4.26 -6.41 -22.16
C GLU A 64 -4.34 -5.15 -21.30
N GLN A 65 -3.85 -4.01 -21.80
CA GLN A 65 -3.97 -2.75 -21.10
C GLN A 65 -5.45 -2.35 -20.92
N LYS A 66 -6.28 -2.60 -21.93
CA LYS A 66 -7.73 -2.42 -21.83
C LYS A 66 -8.36 -3.37 -20.81
N ALA A 67 -7.95 -4.64 -20.80
CA ALA A 67 -8.43 -5.63 -19.84
C ALA A 67 -8.02 -5.27 -18.40
N PHE A 68 -6.76 -4.88 -18.19
CA PHE A 68 -6.23 -4.38 -16.93
C PHE A 68 -7.01 -3.16 -16.45
N SER A 69 -7.17 -2.16 -17.33
CA SER A 69 -7.89 -0.93 -17.00
C SER A 69 -9.36 -1.18 -16.67
N ALA A 70 -10.03 -2.11 -17.38
CA ALA A 70 -11.40 -2.50 -17.09
C ALA A 70 -11.50 -3.19 -15.73
N ALA A 71 -10.65 -4.18 -15.45
CA ALA A 71 -10.62 -4.89 -14.17
C ALA A 71 -10.30 -3.94 -13.00
N PHE A 72 -9.33 -3.03 -13.17
CA PHE A 72 -9.03 -2.00 -12.17
C PHE A 72 -10.22 -1.07 -11.92
N LYS A 73 -10.91 -0.63 -12.99
CA LYS A 73 -12.12 0.19 -12.85
C LYS A 73 -13.24 -0.56 -12.15
N GLU A 74 -13.39 -1.85 -12.37
CA GLU A 74 -14.45 -2.66 -11.77
C GLU A 74 -14.18 -3.03 -10.31
N SER A 75 -12.93 -3.43 -9.99
CA SER A 75 -12.58 -3.91 -8.64
C SER A 75 -11.88 -2.88 -7.76
N GLY A 76 -11.26 -1.86 -8.36
CA GLY A 76 -10.36 -0.94 -7.64
C GLY A 76 -8.98 -1.54 -7.38
N GLY A 77 -8.62 -2.62 -8.08
CA GLY A 77 -7.32 -3.30 -7.95
C GLY A 77 -7.35 -4.58 -7.10
N PHE A 78 -8.47 -4.91 -6.45
CA PHE A 78 -8.62 -6.13 -5.65
C PHE A 78 -8.83 -7.40 -6.49
N ASP A 79 -9.25 -7.22 -7.74
CA ASP A 79 -9.49 -8.29 -8.71
C ASP A 79 -8.99 -7.82 -10.09
N VAL A 80 -7.79 -8.27 -10.45
CA VAL A 80 -7.10 -7.97 -11.70
C VAL A 80 -6.54 -9.29 -12.25
N PRO A 81 -6.73 -9.59 -13.55
CA PRO A 81 -6.19 -10.82 -14.12
C PRO A 81 -4.65 -10.81 -14.12
N PRO A 82 -4.00 -11.98 -14.05
CA PRO A 82 -2.55 -12.07 -14.19
C PRO A 82 -2.13 -11.83 -15.66
N PHE A 83 -0.99 -11.16 -15.83
CA PHE A 83 -0.37 -10.91 -17.15
C PHE A 83 1.05 -11.49 -17.15
N PRO A 84 1.21 -12.81 -17.35
CA PRO A 84 2.52 -13.47 -17.27
C PRO A 84 3.43 -13.02 -18.41
N GLY A 85 4.73 -12.81 -18.11
CA GLY A 85 5.73 -12.37 -19.07
C GLY A 85 5.58 -10.91 -19.53
N VAL A 86 4.70 -10.13 -18.90
CA VAL A 86 4.47 -8.72 -19.24
C VAL A 86 5.17 -7.81 -18.26
N TYR A 87 5.92 -6.85 -18.79
CA TYR A 87 6.41 -5.71 -18.01
C TYR A 87 5.52 -4.50 -18.23
N TYR A 88 5.00 -3.96 -17.13
CA TYR A 88 4.25 -2.71 -17.09
C TYR A 88 4.49 -2.05 -15.74
N ASN A 89 4.90 -0.78 -15.75
CA ASN A 89 5.06 -0.02 -14.51
C ASN A 89 3.72 0.06 -13.79
N ASP A 90 3.74 -0.10 -12.45
CA ASP A 90 2.55 -0.14 -11.61
C ASP A 90 1.58 -1.31 -11.92
N LEU A 91 2.06 -2.42 -12.49
CA LEU A 91 1.25 -3.62 -12.66
C LEU A 91 0.78 -4.17 -11.30
N ILE A 92 -0.51 -4.47 -11.21
CA ILE A 92 -1.10 -5.12 -10.05
C ILE A 92 -1.07 -6.63 -10.30
N THR A 93 -0.45 -7.37 -9.38
CA THR A 93 -0.28 -8.82 -9.51
C THR A 93 -0.83 -9.54 -8.28
N PRO A 94 -1.41 -10.74 -8.44
CA PRO A 94 -1.82 -11.55 -7.30
C PRO A 94 -0.59 -12.03 -6.52
N MET A 95 -0.63 -11.90 -5.20
CA MET A 95 0.36 -12.51 -4.33
C MET A 95 0.12 -14.01 -4.19
N ASN A 96 1.20 -14.77 -4.03
CA ASN A 96 1.10 -16.20 -3.76
C ASN A 96 0.67 -16.45 -2.30
N MET A 97 -0.54 -16.99 -2.12
CA MET A 97 -1.15 -17.28 -0.82
C MET A 97 -1.04 -18.75 -0.37
N SER A 98 -0.29 -19.59 -1.08
CA SER A 98 -0.31 -21.06 -0.91
C SER A 98 0.16 -21.60 0.45
N LYS A 99 0.71 -20.75 1.33
CA LYS A 99 1.02 -21.09 2.75
C LYS A 99 0.34 -20.13 3.74
N GLY A 100 -0.88 -19.69 3.45
CA GLY A 100 -1.62 -18.73 4.29
C GLY A 100 -1.21 -17.27 4.07
N GLY A 101 -0.34 -17.02 3.08
CA GLY A 101 0.25 -15.71 2.82
C GLY A 101 1.26 -15.28 3.90
N PRO A 102 1.98 -14.18 3.67
CA PRO A 102 2.89 -13.64 4.67
C PRO A 102 2.15 -13.10 5.91
N GLU A 103 2.73 -13.32 7.10
CA GLU A 103 2.14 -12.91 8.39
C GLU A 103 1.85 -11.40 8.46
N TYR A 104 2.66 -10.57 7.81
CA TYR A 104 2.46 -9.12 7.77
C TYR A 104 1.12 -8.73 7.14
N LEU A 105 0.55 -9.52 6.23
CA LEU A 105 -0.76 -9.23 5.64
C LEU A 105 -1.86 -9.27 6.69
N PHE A 106 -1.77 -10.19 7.65
CA PHE A 106 -2.71 -10.25 8.77
C PHE A 106 -2.59 -8.99 9.63
N ARG A 107 -1.36 -8.55 9.94
CA ARG A 107 -1.12 -7.30 10.68
C ARG A 107 -1.69 -6.08 9.96
N TYR A 108 -1.54 -6.02 8.63
CA TYR A 108 -2.10 -4.94 7.81
C TYR A 108 -3.63 -4.98 7.77
N SER A 109 -4.24 -6.16 7.73
CA SER A 109 -5.70 -6.31 7.88
C SER A 109 -6.18 -5.83 9.25
N VAL A 110 -5.42 -6.10 10.32
CA VAL A 110 -5.74 -5.62 11.68
C VAL A 110 -5.67 -4.09 11.74
N ALA A 111 -4.65 -3.47 11.14
CA ALA A 111 -4.57 -2.01 11.04
C ALA A 111 -5.75 -1.44 10.23
N GLY A 112 -6.09 -2.07 9.10
CA GLY A 112 -7.21 -1.69 8.25
C GLY A 112 -8.55 -1.73 8.99
N ILE A 113 -8.85 -2.85 9.65
CA ILE A 113 -10.10 -3.00 10.39
C ILE A 113 -10.15 -2.09 11.62
N GLY A 114 -9.01 -1.82 12.26
CA GLY A 114 -8.91 -0.86 13.36
C GLY A 114 -9.39 0.53 12.93
N ARG A 115 -8.88 1.02 11.80
CA ARG A 115 -9.33 2.29 11.21
C ARG A 115 -10.82 2.28 10.88
N TYR A 116 -11.32 1.21 10.26
CA TYR A 116 -12.75 1.08 9.95
C TYR A 116 -13.63 1.14 11.21
N ASN A 117 -13.22 0.42 12.25
CA ASN A 117 -13.91 0.38 13.54
C ASN A 117 -13.97 1.77 14.18
N GLU A 118 -12.86 2.51 14.17
CA GLU A 118 -12.79 3.89 14.68
C GLU A 118 -13.71 4.84 13.90
N GLU A 119 -13.69 4.77 12.56
CA GLU A 119 -14.49 5.64 11.70
C GLU A 119 -16.01 5.36 11.80
N HIS A 120 -16.41 4.11 12.05
CA HIS A 120 -17.82 3.69 11.99
C HIS A 120 -18.41 3.31 13.36
N GLY A 121 -17.63 3.36 14.44
CA GLY A 121 -18.08 2.94 15.78
C GLY A 121 -18.43 1.46 15.87
N THR A 122 -17.67 0.61 15.17
CA THR A 122 -17.91 -0.85 15.11
C THR A 122 -16.82 -1.62 15.85
N ASN A 123 -16.94 -2.96 15.94
CA ASN A 123 -15.99 -3.81 16.66
C ASN A 123 -15.74 -5.13 15.91
N TYR A 124 -15.23 -4.99 14.69
CA TYR A 124 -14.84 -6.12 13.86
C TYR A 124 -13.45 -6.66 14.22
N GLU A 125 -13.30 -7.98 14.20
CA GLU A 125 -12.02 -8.67 14.33
C GLU A 125 -11.70 -9.49 13.09
N VAL A 126 -10.45 -9.38 12.62
CA VAL A 126 -9.96 -10.17 11.50
C VAL A 126 -9.96 -11.66 11.87
N VAL A 127 -10.53 -12.48 11.00
CA VAL A 127 -10.53 -13.94 11.12
C VAL A 127 -9.43 -14.54 10.26
N ARG A 128 -9.36 -14.17 8.98
CA ARG A 128 -8.35 -14.66 8.03
C ARG A 128 -8.22 -13.72 6.84
N VAL A 129 -7.04 -13.70 6.22
CA VAL A 129 -6.82 -13.09 4.91
C VAL A 129 -7.27 -14.06 3.82
N GLU A 130 -8.07 -13.59 2.87
CA GLU A 130 -8.59 -14.40 1.76
C GLU A 130 -7.61 -14.37 0.58
N LYS A 131 -7.21 -13.18 0.15
CA LYS A 131 -6.28 -12.94 -0.95
C LYS A 131 -5.63 -11.57 -0.84
N CYS A 132 -4.56 -11.37 -1.58
CA CYS A 132 -3.92 -10.07 -1.70
C CYS A 132 -3.41 -9.84 -3.13
N MET A 133 -3.63 -8.65 -3.65
CA MET A 133 -2.94 -8.15 -4.83
C MET A 133 -1.87 -7.14 -4.39
N GLN A 134 -0.76 -7.08 -5.10
CA GLN A 134 0.34 -6.14 -4.81
C GLN A 134 0.67 -5.28 -6.02
N GLN A 135 1.10 -4.05 -5.75
CA GLN A 135 1.59 -3.09 -6.74
C GLN A 135 2.85 -2.40 -6.20
N ALA A 136 3.95 -2.47 -6.94
CA ALA A 136 5.13 -1.66 -6.66
C ALA A 136 4.89 -0.25 -7.24
N ALA A 137 4.73 0.75 -6.37
CA ALA A 137 4.41 2.14 -6.74
C ALA A 137 4.85 3.11 -5.62
N ARG A 138 6.12 3.53 -5.64
CA ARG A 138 6.75 4.35 -4.56
C ARG A 138 6.56 3.73 -3.16
N GLY A 139 7.03 2.49 -3.02
CA GLY A 139 6.65 1.59 -1.94
C GLY A 139 5.83 0.42 -2.52
N ILE A 140 5.15 -0.33 -1.65
CA ILE A 140 4.30 -1.45 -2.06
C ILE A 140 2.88 -1.19 -1.58
N LYS A 141 1.92 -1.17 -2.50
CA LYS A 141 0.50 -1.17 -2.16
C LYS A 141 -0.02 -2.59 -2.09
N TYR A 142 -0.69 -2.91 -0.99
CA TYR A 142 -1.36 -4.18 -0.77
C TYR A 142 -2.87 -3.96 -0.82
N TYR A 143 -3.52 -4.61 -1.79
CA TYR A 143 -4.97 -4.69 -1.94
C TYR A 143 -5.44 -5.97 -1.28
N ILE A 144 -5.78 -5.88 0.00
CA ILE A 144 -6.04 -7.04 0.86
C ILE A 144 -7.54 -7.29 0.95
N THR A 145 -7.97 -8.52 0.63
CA THR A 145 -9.32 -8.99 0.91
C THR A 145 -9.26 -9.95 2.10
N PHE A 146 -10.09 -9.73 3.12
CA PHE A 146 -10.05 -10.53 4.35
C PHE A 146 -11.45 -10.69 4.97
N HIS A 147 -11.60 -11.69 5.81
CA HIS A 147 -12.81 -11.95 6.58
C HIS A 147 -12.70 -11.35 7.97
N ALA A 148 -13.77 -10.73 8.46
CA ALA A 148 -13.88 -10.25 9.83
C ALA A 148 -15.22 -10.63 10.46
N LYS A 149 -15.27 -10.70 11.79
CA LYS A 149 -16.48 -10.98 12.57
C LYS A 149 -16.78 -9.80 13.50
N ASN A 150 -18.06 -9.45 13.66
CA ASN A 150 -18.45 -8.38 14.57
C ASN A 150 -18.63 -8.92 15.99
N LYS A 151 -17.90 -8.37 16.98
CA LYS A 151 -18.01 -8.77 18.39
C LYS A 151 -19.30 -8.31 19.07
N ILE A 152 -19.88 -7.19 18.62
CA ILE A 152 -21.08 -6.61 19.28
C ILE A 152 -22.32 -7.47 19.00
N ALA A 153 -22.38 -8.12 17.84
CA ALA A 153 -23.47 -9.02 17.46
C ALA A 153 -23.57 -10.27 18.37
N SER A 154 -22.51 -10.64 19.09
CA SER A 154 -22.51 -11.81 19.99
C SER A 154 -22.92 -11.54 21.44
N GLU A 155 -23.02 -10.28 21.86
CA GLU A 155 -23.23 -9.94 23.29
C GLU A 155 -24.64 -9.44 23.64
N HIS A 156 -25.54 -9.25 22.67
CA HIS A 156 -26.91 -8.77 22.92
C HIS A 156 -28.00 -9.68 22.29
N GLY A 157 -28.13 -10.90 22.78
CA GLY A 157 -29.36 -11.67 22.61
C GLY A 157 -29.24 -13.17 22.82
N SER A 158 -29.68 -13.67 23.98
CA SER A 158 -30.23 -15.03 24.14
C SER A 158 -30.72 -15.29 25.59
N ASP A 159 -31.69 -14.52 26.08
CA ASP A 159 -32.56 -14.93 27.21
C ASP A 159 -33.91 -15.48 26.72
N THR A 160 -33.93 -16.07 25.53
CA THR A 160 -35.06 -16.82 24.98
C THR A 160 -34.64 -18.26 24.66
N PRO A 161 -35.51 -19.26 24.93
CA PRO A 161 -35.15 -20.66 24.72
C PRO A 161 -34.85 -20.93 23.24
N LYS A 162 -33.63 -21.41 23.01
CA LYS A 162 -32.99 -21.66 21.72
C LYS A 162 -33.66 -22.83 21.00
N ALA A 163 -34.42 -22.54 19.94
CA ALA A 163 -34.48 -23.44 18.80
C ALA A 163 -33.09 -23.36 18.11
N ALA A 164 -32.50 -24.51 17.84
CA ALA A 164 -31.20 -24.61 17.18
C ALA A 164 -31.29 -24.00 15.77
N ASP A 165 -30.62 -22.87 15.57
CA ASP A 165 -30.38 -22.27 14.26
C ASP A 165 -28.97 -21.66 14.23
N ASP A 166 -28.26 -21.91 13.13
CA ASP A 166 -26.81 -21.87 12.91
C ASP A 166 -26.21 -20.44 12.78
N SER A 167 -26.64 -19.50 13.62
CA SER A 167 -26.44 -18.06 13.35
C SER A 167 -25.27 -17.37 14.09
N SER A 168 -24.35 -18.09 14.75
CA SER A 168 -23.32 -17.43 15.59
C SER A 168 -21.96 -17.12 14.92
N ASP A 169 -21.74 -17.51 13.66
CA ASP A 169 -20.43 -17.33 12.97
C ASP A 169 -20.54 -16.53 11.65
N LYS A 170 -21.37 -15.49 11.60
CA LYS A 170 -21.46 -14.66 10.40
C LYS A 170 -20.20 -13.80 10.24
N THR A 171 -19.31 -14.20 9.33
CA THR A 171 -18.19 -13.36 8.88
C THR A 171 -18.60 -12.46 7.72
N GLU A 172 -18.10 -11.23 7.72
CA GLU A 172 -18.20 -10.28 6.61
C GLU A 172 -16.86 -10.15 5.90
N ILE A 173 -16.89 -9.77 4.63
CA ILE A 173 -15.68 -9.62 3.81
C ILE A 173 -15.35 -8.14 3.72
N PHE A 174 -14.09 -7.82 3.98
CA PHE A 174 -13.54 -6.48 3.91
C PHE A 174 -12.46 -6.38 2.84
N GLU A 175 -12.30 -5.17 2.32
CA GLU A 175 -11.26 -4.77 1.40
C GLU A 175 -10.47 -3.61 2.03
N ALA A 176 -9.17 -3.79 2.18
CA ALA A 176 -8.26 -2.74 2.66
C ALA A 176 -7.15 -2.47 1.64
N LEU A 177 -6.89 -1.18 1.41
CA LEU A 177 -5.73 -0.73 0.65
C LEU A 177 -4.70 -0.17 1.65
N VAL A 178 -3.55 -0.82 1.71
CA VAL A 178 -2.46 -0.45 2.62
C VAL A 178 -1.21 -0.14 1.81
N LEU A 179 -0.58 1.00 2.09
CA LEU A 179 0.71 1.37 1.54
C LEU A 179 1.79 1.01 2.56
N PHE A 180 2.75 0.19 2.14
CA PHE A 180 4.04 0.07 2.80
C PHE A 180 5.02 1.03 2.13
N GLY A 181 5.30 2.14 2.81
CA GLY A 181 6.16 3.22 2.33
C GLY A 181 7.65 2.89 2.44
N ILE A 182 8.47 3.93 2.30
CA ILE A 182 9.93 3.84 2.48
C ILE A 182 10.23 4.08 3.97
N PRO A 183 10.81 3.12 4.71
CA PRO A 183 11.17 3.30 6.11
C PRO A 183 12.20 4.42 6.25
N LYS A 184 12.03 5.31 7.23
CA LYS A 184 13.04 6.33 7.53
C LYS A 184 14.18 5.80 8.40
N ASP A 185 13.88 4.79 9.22
CA ASP A 185 14.79 4.17 10.17
C ASP A 185 14.57 2.65 10.24
N LYS A 186 15.54 1.89 10.76
CA LYS A 186 15.45 0.41 10.91
C LYS A 186 14.28 -0.10 11.75
N LYS A 187 13.65 0.77 12.56
CA LYS A 187 12.51 0.43 13.43
C LYS A 187 11.17 0.95 12.89
N ASP A 188 11.21 1.66 11.77
CA ASP A 188 10.02 2.25 11.17
C ASP A 188 9.24 1.17 10.40
N GLU A 189 7.97 0.97 10.75
CA GLU A 189 7.02 0.22 9.93
C GLU A 189 6.14 1.27 9.23
N PRO A 190 6.52 1.77 8.04
CA PRO A 190 5.84 2.88 7.36
C PRO A 190 4.54 2.42 6.70
N ILE A 191 3.63 1.86 7.48
CA ILE A 191 2.33 1.41 7.02
C ILE A 191 1.35 2.58 7.06
N ASP A 192 0.66 2.80 5.95
CA ASP A 192 -0.44 3.75 5.86
C ASP A 192 -1.68 3.04 5.33
N VAL A 193 -2.75 3.03 6.13
CA VAL A 193 -4.04 2.48 5.71
C VAL A 193 -4.76 3.56 4.92
N ILE A 194 -4.76 3.42 3.59
CA ILE A 194 -5.43 4.36 2.69
C ILE A 194 -6.94 4.30 2.90
N PHE A 195 -7.51 3.08 2.92
CA PHE A 195 -8.89 2.85 3.33
C PHE A 195 -9.10 1.39 3.74
N CYS A 196 -10.18 1.16 4.49
CA CYS A 196 -10.76 -0.16 4.71
C CYS A 196 -12.28 -0.05 4.58
N ARG A 197 -12.94 -1.02 3.94
CA ARG A 197 -14.39 -0.99 3.69
C ARG A 197 -14.97 -2.41 3.63
N LEU A 198 -16.29 -2.50 3.80
CA LEU A 198 -17.03 -3.72 3.45
C LEU A 198 -16.93 -3.97 1.95
N LYS A 199 -16.74 -5.23 1.56
CA LYS A 199 -16.69 -5.61 0.15
C LYS A 199 -18.05 -5.32 -0.50
N GLY A 200 -18.02 -4.62 -1.63
CA GLY A 200 -19.22 -4.20 -2.38
C GLY A 200 -19.72 -2.79 -2.05
N THR A 201 -19.23 -2.13 -0.99
CA THR A 201 -19.55 -0.72 -0.72
C THR A 201 -18.51 0.19 -1.37
N ARG A 202 -18.51 0.28 -2.70
CA ARG A 202 -17.62 1.21 -3.40
C ARG A 202 -18.31 2.58 -3.50
N PRO A 203 -17.72 3.67 -2.98
CA PRO A 203 -18.21 5.00 -3.31
C PRO A 203 -18.00 5.19 -4.81
N ASP A 204 -19.05 5.66 -5.49
CA ASP A 204 -19.06 5.92 -6.92
C ASP A 204 -17.84 6.80 -7.27
N LEU A 205 -16.96 6.27 -8.13
CA LEU A 205 -15.75 6.97 -8.61
C LEU A 205 -16.10 7.97 -9.72
#